data_AF-A0A0F9RYA4-F1
#
_entry.id   AF-A0A0F9RYA4-F1
#
_cell.length_a   1.000
_cell.length_b   1.000
_cell.length_c   1.000
_cell.angle_alpha   90.00
_cell.angle_beta   90.00
_cell.angle_gamma   90.00
#
_symmetry.space_group_name_H-M   'P 1'
#
loop_
_entity.id
_entity.type
_entity.pdbx_description
1 polymer ?
#
loop_
_entity_poly.entity_id
_entity_poly.type
_entity_poly.pdbx_seq_one_letter_code
_entity_poly.pdbx_strand_id
1 'polypeptide(L)'
;MKMIYYASEMRRKQIVNLSEAGVRNSEIARLVGVSRQRVHQILNGSKDWARQKVSRAIRDGWMQRGVACASCGSSNSVTHGHHPDYSKWDEVEWLCAPCHKQRHSSLSS
;
A
#
# COMPACT_ATOMS: atom_id res chain seq x y z
N MET A 1 -8.84 29.99 0.08
CA MET A 1 -8.03 28.75 -0.01
C MET A 1 -8.47 27.63 0.94
N LYS A 2 -8.87 27.87 2.22
CA LYS A 2 -9.25 26.81 3.19
C LYS A 2 -10.44 25.91 2.78
N MET A 3 -11.44 26.45 2.06
CA MET A 3 -12.66 25.72 1.70
C MET A 3 -12.43 24.53 0.74
N ILE A 4 -11.47 24.66 -0.17
CA ILE A 4 -11.14 23.62 -1.16
C ILE A 4 -10.49 22.41 -0.47
N TYR A 5 -9.59 22.68 0.48
CA TYR A 5 -8.96 21.66 1.33
C TYR A 5 -9.97 20.96 2.23
N TYR A 6 -10.92 21.71 2.81
CA TYR A 6 -11.97 21.13 3.65
C TYR A 6 -12.87 20.17 2.86
N ALA A 7 -13.28 20.56 1.64
CA ALA A 7 -14.07 19.71 0.76
C ALA A 7 -13.29 18.48 0.24
N SER A 8 -11.96 18.55 0.14
CA SER A 8 -11.13 17.39 -0.21
C SER A 8 -10.97 16.41 0.95
N GLU A 9 -10.82 16.91 2.18
CA GLU A 9 -10.74 16.09 3.40
C GLU A 9 -12.06 15.37 3.69
N MET A 10 -13.19 16.09 3.56
CA MET A 10 -14.54 15.53 3.65
C MET A 10 -14.75 14.34 2.71
N ARG A 11 -14.41 14.52 1.42
CA ARG A 11 -14.52 13.45 0.41
C ARG A 11 -13.63 12.27 0.73
N ARG A 12 -12.42 12.50 1.25
CA ARG A 12 -11.52 11.43 1.67
C ARG A 12 -12.13 10.59 2.79
N LYS A 13 -12.64 11.24 3.84
CA LYS A 13 -13.31 10.56 4.98
C LYS A 13 -14.54 9.79 4.52
N GLN A 14 -15.37 10.39 3.66
CA GLN A 14 -16.56 9.74 3.13
C GLN A 14 -16.22 8.48 2.33
N ILE A 15 -15.14 8.50 1.53
CA ILE A 15 -14.67 7.33 0.77
C ILE A 15 -14.22 6.20 1.71
N VAL A 16 -13.46 6.52 2.76
CA VAL A 16 -13.00 5.53 3.75
C VAL A 16 -14.18 4.89 4.47
N ASN A 17 -15.09 5.70 5.01
CA ASN A 17 -16.27 5.21 5.75
C ASN A 17 -17.15 4.28 4.88
N LEU A 18 -17.37 4.62 3.61
CA LEU A 18 -18.16 3.78 2.70
C LEU A 18 -17.43 2.45 2.38
N SER A 19 -16.10 2.49 2.25
CA SER A 19 -15.31 1.28 2.05
C SER A 19 -15.35 0.36 3.27
N GLU A 20 -15.26 0.91 4.48
CA GLU A 20 -15.37 0.17 5.73
C GLU A 20 -16.78 -0.42 5.93
N ALA A 21 -17.81 0.26 5.42
CA ALA A 21 -19.18 -0.25 5.36
C ALA A 21 -19.39 -1.33 4.26
N GLY A 22 -18.34 -1.76 3.57
CA GLY A 22 -18.39 -2.82 2.56
C GLY A 22 -18.93 -2.40 1.19
N VAL A 23 -19.08 -1.10 0.93
CA VAL A 23 -19.57 -0.60 -0.35
C VAL A 23 -18.50 -0.81 -1.43
N ARG A 24 -18.90 -1.29 -2.61
CA ARG A 24 -17.97 -1.54 -3.72
C ARG A 24 -17.36 -0.22 -4.23
N ASN A 25 -16.06 -0.24 -4.55
CA ASN A 25 -15.33 0.95 -5.04
C ASN A 25 -15.98 1.66 -6.25
N SER A 26 -16.67 0.94 -7.13
CA SER A 26 -17.42 1.52 -8.26
C SER A 26 -18.63 2.34 -7.79
N GLU A 27 -19.30 1.88 -6.73
CA GLU A 27 -20.46 2.55 -6.15
C GLU A 27 -20.04 3.75 -5.29
N ILE A 28 -18.95 3.62 -4.53
CA ILE A 28 -18.33 4.75 -3.82
C ILE A 28 -17.98 5.89 -4.78
N ALA A 29 -17.38 5.56 -5.93
CA ALA A 29 -17.02 6.55 -6.95
C ALA A 29 -18.24 7.34 -7.45
N ARG A 30 -19.36 6.64 -7.69
CA ARG A 30 -20.64 7.23 -8.11
C ARG A 30 -21.24 8.12 -7.02
N LEU A 31 -21.29 7.64 -5.78
CA LEU A 31 -21.88 8.35 -4.63
C LEU A 31 -21.12 9.63 -4.25
N VAL A 32 -19.79 9.61 -4.36
CA VAL A 32 -18.92 10.73 -3.97
C VAL A 32 -18.64 11.68 -5.14
N GLY A 33 -18.95 11.27 -6.37
CA GLY A 33 -18.70 12.08 -7.58
C GLY A 33 -17.21 12.18 -7.92
N VAL A 34 -16.48 11.07 -7.84
CA VAL A 34 -15.05 10.99 -8.18
C VAL A 34 -14.76 9.79 -9.09
N SER A 35 -13.60 9.74 -9.73
CA SER A 35 -13.22 8.57 -10.52
C SER A 35 -12.94 7.35 -9.63
N ARG A 36 -13.19 6.14 -10.16
CA ARG A 36 -12.83 4.88 -9.47
C ARG A 36 -11.34 4.82 -9.15
N GLN A 37 -10.48 5.35 -10.03
CA GLN A 37 -9.04 5.45 -9.78
C GLN A 37 -8.74 6.31 -8.56
N ARG A 38 -9.47 7.42 -8.36
CA ARG A 38 -9.29 8.28 -7.20
C ARG A 38 -9.71 7.59 -5.90
N VAL A 39 -10.81 6.84 -5.91
CA VAL A 39 -11.21 5.99 -4.77
C VAL A 39 -10.09 5.00 -4.43
N HIS A 40 -9.57 4.29 -5.43
CA HIS A 40 -8.47 3.34 -5.23
C HIS A 40 -7.23 4.02 -4.64
N GLN A 41 -6.80 5.17 -5.16
CA GLN A 41 -5.65 5.91 -4.65
C GLN A 41 -5.84 6.38 -3.20
N ILE A 42 -7.06 6.78 -2.82
CA ILE A 42 -7.37 7.22 -1.47
C ILE A 42 -7.30 6.04 -0.49
N LEU A 43 -7.90 4.91 -0.86
CA LEU A 43 -7.94 3.70 -0.02
C LEU A 43 -6.57 3.00 0.06
N ASN A 44 -5.79 3.01 -1.03
CA ASN A 44 -4.48 2.37 -1.09
C ASN A 44 -3.31 3.35 -0.91
N GLY A 45 -3.58 4.60 -0.53
CA GLY A 45 -2.57 5.66 -0.45
C GLY A 45 -1.39 5.31 0.45
N SER A 46 -1.63 4.59 1.55
CA SER A 46 -0.59 4.10 2.46
C SER A 46 0.36 3.10 1.77
N LYS A 47 -0.20 2.19 0.95
CA LYS A 47 0.58 1.20 0.21
C LYS A 47 1.47 1.84 -0.86
N ASP A 48 0.91 2.80 -1.60
CA ASP A 48 1.64 3.51 -2.65
C ASP A 48 2.71 4.44 -2.05
N TRP A 49 2.43 5.04 -0.90
CA TRP A 49 3.39 5.86 -0.16
C TRP A 49 4.55 5.02 0.37
N ALA A 50 4.27 3.88 1.02
CA ALA A 50 5.28 2.99 1.57
C ALA A 50 6.25 2.49 0.49
N ARG A 51 5.71 2.00 -0.64
CA ARG A 51 6.50 1.56 -1.79
C ARG A 51 7.40 2.66 -2.36
N GLN A 52 6.86 3.88 -2.50
CA GLN A 52 7.63 5.02 -3.01
C GLN A 52 8.75 5.42 -2.05
N LYS A 53 8.51 5.37 -0.73
CA LYS A 53 9.52 5.68 0.27
C LYS A 53 10.65 4.66 0.29
N VAL A 54 10.36 3.36 0.23
CA VAL A 54 11.36 2.30 0.08
C VAL A 54 12.20 2.50 -1.18
N SER A 55 11.55 2.74 -2.32
CA SER A 55 12.26 2.96 -3.59
C SER A 55 13.21 4.16 -3.53
N ARG A 56 12.76 5.27 -2.91
CA ARG A 56 13.60 6.45 -2.67
C ARG A 56 14.75 6.13 -1.72
N ALA A 57 14.49 5.47 -0.60
CA ALA A 57 15.51 5.10 0.37
C ALA A 57 16.60 4.19 -0.23
N ILE A 58 16.22 3.25 -1.10
CA ILE A 58 17.18 2.41 -1.84
C ILE A 58 17.99 3.23 -2.83
N ARG A 59 17.32 4.05 -3.64
CA ARG A 59 17.99 4.92 -4.63
C ARG A 59 18.96 5.89 -3.98
N ASP A 60 18.60 6.45 -2.82
CA ASP A 60 19.40 7.43 -2.09
C ASP A 60 20.44 6.76 -1.16
N GLY A 61 20.47 5.42 -1.07
CA GLY A 61 21.45 4.65 -0.29
C GLY A 61 21.14 4.48 1.21
N TRP A 62 19.98 4.94 1.67
CA TRP A 62 19.53 4.85 3.06
C TRP A 62 19.00 3.47 3.45
N MET A 63 18.63 2.67 2.45
CA MET A 63 18.15 1.29 2.63
C MET A 63 18.80 0.39 1.60
N GLN A 64 19.18 -0.81 1.99
CA GLN A 64 19.67 -1.83 1.05
C GLN A 64 18.58 -2.87 0.81
N ARG A 65 18.48 -3.33 -0.44
CA ARG A 65 17.61 -4.46 -0.76
C ARG A 65 18.20 -5.72 -0.15
N GLY A 66 17.39 -6.50 0.58
CA GLY A 66 17.83 -7.77 1.15
C GLY A 66 18.27 -8.73 0.04
N VAL A 67 19.50 -9.25 0.14
CA VAL A 67 20.10 -10.13 -0.87
C VAL A 67 19.63 -11.59 -0.76
N ALA A 68 18.95 -11.93 0.33
CA ALA A 68 18.38 -13.25 0.58
C ALA A 68 16.94 -13.12 1.11
N CYS A 69 16.14 -14.15 0.86
CA CYS A 69 14.78 -14.23 1.39
C CYS A 69 14.80 -14.36 2.91
N ALA A 70 14.10 -13.48 3.63
CA ALA A 70 14.00 -13.53 5.10
C ALA A 70 13.23 -14.76 5.61
N SER A 71 12.42 -15.41 4.76
CA SER A 71 11.64 -16.59 5.13
C SER A 71 12.35 -17.91 4.86
N CYS A 72 12.95 -18.09 3.68
CA CYS A 72 13.58 -19.35 3.29
C CYS A 72 15.11 -19.29 3.13
N GLY A 73 15.72 -18.11 3.31
CA GLY A 73 17.17 -17.92 3.20
C GLY A 73 17.74 -17.92 1.78
N SER A 74 16.93 -18.18 0.74
CA SER A 74 17.44 -18.25 -0.64
C SER A 74 17.97 -16.89 -1.12
N SER A 75 19.22 -16.87 -1.58
CA SER A 75 19.87 -15.75 -2.28
C SER A 75 19.86 -15.88 -3.80
N ASN A 76 19.30 -16.98 -4.33
CA ASN A 76 19.29 -17.30 -5.76
C ASN A 76 18.15 -16.62 -6.52
N SER A 77 17.44 -15.68 -5.90
CA SER A 77 16.27 -15.04 -6.47
C SER A 77 16.15 -13.59 -6.04
N VAL A 78 15.61 -12.77 -6.94
CA VAL A 78 15.30 -11.37 -6.63
C VAL A 78 14.28 -11.33 -5.49
N THR A 79 14.60 -10.58 -4.45
CA THR A 79 13.70 -10.34 -3.33
C THR A 79 12.74 -9.18 -3.62
N HIS A 80 11.52 -9.31 -3.15
CA HIS A 80 10.48 -8.30 -3.17
C HIS A 80 10.26 -7.78 -1.75
N GLY A 81 9.97 -6.47 -1.64
CA GLY A 81 9.65 -5.86 -0.36
C GLY A 81 8.21 -6.19 0.03
N HIS A 82 8.05 -6.93 1.12
CA HIS A 82 6.79 -7.16 1.80
C HIS A 82 6.67 -6.17 2.96
N HIS A 83 5.54 -5.49 3.04
CA HIS A 83 5.22 -4.65 4.19
C HIS A 83 4.19 -5.39 5.06
N PRO A 84 4.57 -5.84 6.27
CA PRO A 84 3.62 -6.40 7.23
C PRO A 84 2.56 -5.35 7.62
N ASP A 85 2.99 -4.10 7.76
CA ASP A 85 2.17 -2.94 8.01
C ASP A 85 2.51 -1.81 7.02
N TYR A 86 1.60 -1.53 6.09
CA TYR A 86 1.79 -0.48 5.09
C TYR A 86 1.72 0.95 5.66
N SER A 87 1.39 1.14 6.93
CA SER A 87 1.51 2.42 7.62
C SER A 87 2.97 2.75 7.98
N LYS A 88 3.84 1.73 8.04
CA LYS A 88 5.26 1.84 8.34
C LYS A 88 6.09 1.48 7.12
N TRP A 89 6.62 2.50 6.46
CA TRP A 89 7.29 2.32 5.17
C TRP A 89 8.68 1.71 5.27
N ASP A 90 9.33 1.86 6.41
CA ASP A 90 10.70 1.40 6.70
C ASP A 90 10.75 -0.05 7.18
N GLU A 91 9.62 -0.58 7.65
CA GLU A 91 9.45 -2.01 7.96
C GLU A 91 9.22 -2.80 6.66
N VAL A 92 10.28 -3.39 6.12
CA VAL A 92 10.28 -4.19 4.89
C VAL A 92 10.89 -5.57 5.14
N GLU A 93 10.10 -6.62 4.94
CA GLU A 93 10.61 -8.00 4.84
C GLU A 93 10.98 -8.29 3.38
N TRP A 94 12.24 -8.64 3.11
CA TRP A 94 12.69 -9.01 1.77
C TRP A 94 12.43 -10.49 1.52
N LEU A 95 11.47 -10.81 0.66
CA LEU A 95 11.03 -12.18 0.40
C LEU A 95 11.21 -12.54 -1.08
N CYS A 96 11.61 -13.78 -1.37
CA CYS A 96 11.52 -14.29 -2.75
C CYS A 96 10.04 -14.36 -3.19
N ALA A 97 9.79 -14.32 -4.50
CA ALA A 97 8.41 -14.28 -5.02
C ALA A 97 7.48 -15.39 -4.48
N PRO A 98 7.92 -16.66 -4.31
CA PRO A 98 7.10 -17.71 -3.69
C PRO A 98 6.70 -17.39 -2.26
N CYS A 99 7.66 -17.05 -1.40
CA CYS A 99 7.41 -16.71 0.00
C CYS A 99 6.55 -15.44 0.12
N HIS A 100 6.78 -14.46 -0.76
CA HIS A 100 5.99 -13.22 -0.79
C HIS A 100 4.51 -13.49 -1.11
N LYS A 101 4.24 -14.32 -2.12
CA LYS A 101 2.87 -14.73 -2.47
C LYS A 101 2.23 -15.52 -1.32
N GLN A 102 2.98 -16.43 -0.70
CA GLN A 102 2.50 -17.20 0.44
C GLN A 102 2.11 -16.26 1.60
N ARG A 103 2.95 -15.28 1.92
CA ARG A 103 2.70 -14.29 3.00
C ARG A 103 1.43 -13.47 2.77
N HIS A 104 1.15 -13.10 1.52
CA HIS A 104 -0.12 -12.46 1.16
C HIS A 104 -1.32 -13.40 1.26
N SER A 105 -1.13 -14.71 1.01
CA SER A 105 -2.20 -15.70 1.10
C SER A 105 -2.48 -16.18 2.52
N SER A 106 -1.49 -16.17 3.43
CA SER A 106 -1.66 -16.59 4.82
C SER A 106 -2.16 -15.47 5.75
N LEU A 107 -2.36 -14.26 5.22
CA LEU A 107 -3.00 -13.11 5.90
C LEU A 107 -4.43 -12.85 5.39
N SER A 108 -5.06 -13.79 4.69
CA SER A 108 -6.50 -13.77 4.40
C SER A 108 -7.24 -14.65 5.42
N SER A 109 -7.48 -14.14 6.62
CA SER A 109 -8.46 -14.65 7.59
C SER A 109 -8.99 -13.48 8.39
#